data_AF-A0A3S1QFZ5-F1
#
_entry.id   AF-A0A3S1QFZ5-F1
#
_cell.length_a   1.000
_cell.length_b   1.000
_cell.length_c   1.000
_cell.angle_alpha   90.00
_cell.angle_beta   90.00
_cell.angle_gamma   90.00
#
_symmetry.space_group_name_H-M   'P 1'
#
loop_
_entity.id
_entity.type
_entity.pdbx_description
1 polymer ?
#
loop_
_entity_poly.entity_id
_entity_poly.type
_entity_poly.pdbx_seq_one_letter_code
_entity_poly.pdbx_strand_id
1 'polypeptide(L)'
;MALSRERLRASYKNACRMEIEALKPGNVHLFADGHGMSAAQFMTSAEVSSGPLTDPRLPVGQRMLEAVRATRLAVATNTNLGIILLAGPLICAAEMGGDRLQDNLDSLLRALSVQDTKAVFEAIVTAAPGGLGEAANDVRQEPKVHLLDAMREAADRDMIARQYSNCFG
;
A
#
# COMPACT_ATOMS: atom_id res chain seq x y z
N MET A 1 -19.58 -12.92 -1.99
CA MET A 1 -19.99 -11.93 -3.04
C MET A 1 -18.89 -10.88 -3.18
N ALA A 2 -18.56 -10.46 -4.40
CA ALA A 2 -17.59 -9.40 -4.65
C ALA A 2 -18.04 -8.05 -4.04
N LEU A 3 -17.09 -7.29 -3.49
CA LEU A 3 -17.37 -5.94 -3.00
C LEU A 3 -17.42 -4.94 -4.14
N SER A 4 -18.39 -4.02 -4.11
CA SER A 4 -18.45 -2.93 -5.09
C SER A 4 -17.27 -1.97 -4.90
N ARG A 5 -16.86 -1.31 -5.99
CA ARG A 5 -15.80 -0.29 -5.96
C ARG A 5 -16.08 0.79 -4.91
N GLU A 6 -17.33 1.23 -4.77
CA GLU A 6 -17.73 2.21 -3.75
C GLU A 6 -17.46 1.70 -2.33
N ARG A 7 -17.82 0.45 -2.02
CA ARG A 7 -17.54 -0.16 -0.72
C ARG A 7 -16.04 -0.32 -0.48
N LEU A 8 -15.28 -0.74 -1.49
CA LEU A 8 -13.81 -0.83 -1.40
C LEU A 8 -13.18 0.53 -1.10
N ARG A 9 -13.62 1.60 -1.79
CA ARG A 9 -13.17 2.96 -1.53
C ARG A 9 -13.51 3.42 -0.11
N ALA A 10 -14.74 3.18 0.33
CA ALA A 10 -15.17 3.55 1.67
C ALA A 10 -14.36 2.80 2.75
N SER A 11 -14.15 1.49 2.59
CA SER A 11 -13.34 0.68 3.50
C SER A 11 -11.88 1.15 3.56
N TYR A 12 -11.26 1.45 2.42
CA TYR A 12 -9.90 1.99 2.38
C TYR A 12 -9.81 3.34 3.08
N LYS A 13 -10.72 4.28 2.79
CA LYS A 13 -10.74 5.59 3.45
C LYS A 13 -10.96 5.47 4.97
N ASN A 14 -11.81 4.54 5.39
CA ASN A 14 -12.00 4.23 6.80
C ASN A 14 -10.72 3.66 7.44
N ALA A 15 -9.99 2.77 6.75
CA ALA A 15 -8.70 2.26 7.23
C ALA A 15 -7.67 3.38 7.40
N CYS A 16 -7.56 4.31 6.44
CA CYS A 16 -6.71 5.49 6.56
C CYS A 16 -7.11 6.39 7.73
N ARG A 17 -8.41 6.56 7.98
CA ARG A 17 -8.90 7.35 9.12
C ARG A 17 -8.56 6.69 10.45
N MET A 18 -8.80 5.37 10.57
CA MET A 18 -8.47 4.60 11.78
C MET A 18 -6.97 4.67 12.12
N GLU A 19 -6.09 4.72 11.12
CA GLU A 19 -4.65 4.88 11.33
C GLU A 19 -4.30 6.17 12.09
N ILE A 20 -5.01 7.27 11.79
CA ILE A 20 -4.78 8.59 12.40
C ILE A 20 -5.49 8.75 13.74
N GLU A 21 -6.62 8.08 13.91
CA GLU A 21 -7.38 8.04 15.17
C GLU A 21 -6.70 7.14 16.21
N ALA A 22 -5.87 6.19 15.79
CA ALA A 22 -5.14 5.31 16.69
C ALA A 22 -4.12 6.08 17.54
N LEU A 23 -4.23 5.95 18.86
CA LEU A 23 -3.24 6.48 19.81
C LEU A 23 -1.90 5.74 19.64
N LYS A 24 -0.91 6.42 19.06
CA LYS A 24 0.43 5.89 18.85
C LYS A 24 1.47 6.86 19.44
N PRO A 25 2.07 6.56 20.60
CA PRO A 25 3.13 7.40 21.16
C PRO A 25 4.26 7.61 20.15
N GLY A 26 4.51 8.86 19.74
CA GLY A 26 5.60 9.23 18.81
C GLY A 26 5.25 9.31 17.31
N ASN A 27 4.04 8.94 16.88
CA ASN A 27 3.58 9.11 15.49
C ASN A 27 2.56 10.26 15.36
N VAL A 28 2.16 10.62 14.14
CA VAL A 28 1.08 11.59 13.89
C VAL A 28 -0.22 11.06 14.48
N HIS A 29 -0.87 11.86 15.32
CA HIS A 29 -2.21 11.58 15.84
C HIS A 29 -3.00 12.88 15.85
N LEU A 30 -4.33 12.80 15.93
CA LEU A 30 -5.27 13.95 15.89
C LEU A 30 -4.92 15.11 16.85
N PHE A 31 -4.05 14.87 17.84
CA PHE A 31 -3.70 15.79 18.92
C PHE A 31 -2.23 16.22 18.97
N ALA A 32 -1.38 15.78 18.04
CA ALA A 32 0.00 16.28 17.89
C ALA A 32 0.55 16.05 16.47
N ASP A 33 1.07 17.11 15.86
CA ASP A 33 1.84 17.04 14.62
C ASP A 33 3.15 16.28 14.88
N GLY A 34 3.29 15.10 14.27
CA GLY A 34 4.55 14.33 14.26
C GLY A 34 5.19 14.40 12.88
N HIS A 35 6.51 14.55 12.79
CA HIS A 35 7.26 14.43 11.52
C HIS A 35 6.81 15.34 10.36
N GLY A 36 6.23 16.52 10.66
CA GLY A 36 5.82 17.49 9.64
C GLY A 36 4.58 17.10 8.83
N MET A 37 3.77 16.17 9.35
CA MET A 37 2.51 15.74 8.73
C MET A 37 1.32 16.11 9.63
N SER A 38 0.25 16.64 9.01
CA SER A 38 -1.00 16.97 9.69
C SER A 38 -2.10 15.94 9.41
N ALA A 39 -3.06 15.80 10.34
CA ALA A 39 -4.24 14.97 10.14
C ALA A 39 -5.01 15.33 8.83
N ALA A 40 -5.04 16.62 8.47
CA ALA A 40 -5.64 17.08 7.22
C ALA A 40 -4.95 16.48 5.99
N GLN A 41 -3.61 16.45 5.96
CA GLN A 41 -2.86 15.85 4.85
C GLN A 41 -3.12 14.34 4.73
N PHE A 42 -3.26 13.62 5.85
CA PHE A 42 -3.64 12.20 5.82
C PHE A 42 -5.03 11.98 5.24
N MET A 43 -6.01 12.80 5.64
CA MET A 43 -7.37 12.72 5.12
C MET A 43 -7.44 13.06 3.63
N THR A 44 -6.72 14.10 3.19
CA THR A 44 -6.56 14.42 1.76
C THR A 44 -5.95 13.25 1.00
N SER A 45 -4.89 12.65 1.55
CA SER A 45 -4.21 11.51 0.92
C SER A 45 -5.13 10.30 0.79
N ALA A 46 -5.92 9.99 1.81
CA ALA A 46 -6.93 8.93 1.75
C ALA A 46 -7.94 9.17 0.63
N GLU A 47 -8.43 10.41 0.45
CA GLU A 47 -9.39 10.73 -0.59
C GLU A 47 -8.79 10.57 -1.99
N VAL A 48 -7.65 11.22 -2.27
CA VAL A 48 -7.05 11.25 -3.61
C VAL A 48 -6.51 9.88 -4.05
N SER A 49 -5.95 9.10 -3.11
CA SER A 49 -5.40 7.77 -3.41
C SER A 49 -6.49 6.70 -3.57
N SER A 50 -7.69 6.89 -3.00
CA SER A 50 -8.77 5.89 -3.06
C SER A 50 -9.27 5.63 -4.48
N GLY A 51 -9.20 6.61 -5.37
CA GLY A 51 -9.64 6.47 -6.76
C GLY A 51 -8.76 5.51 -7.55
N PRO A 52 -7.45 5.81 -7.70
CA PRO A 52 -6.51 4.93 -8.38
C PRO A 52 -6.39 3.54 -7.72
N LEU A 53 -6.36 3.48 -6.38
CA LEU A 53 -6.17 2.21 -5.66
C LEU A 53 -7.31 1.21 -5.91
N THR A 54 -8.50 1.70 -6.29
CA THR A 54 -9.68 0.89 -6.57
C THR A 54 -10.06 0.87 -8.05
N ASP A 55 -9.17 1.28 -8.97
CA ASP A 55 -9.50 1.30 -10.40
C ASP A 55 -9.44 -0.10 -11.02
N PRO A 56 -10.57 -0.72 -11.41
CA PRO A 56 -10.62 -2.08 -11.94
C PRO A 56 -9.76 -2.28 -13.20
N ARG A 57 -9.45 -1.19 -13.92
CA ARG A 57 -8.77 -1.22 -15.21
C ARG A 57 -7.25 -1.31 -15.10
N LEU A 58 -6.71 -1.08 -13.90
CA LEU A 58 -5.27 -1.07 -13.66
C LEU A 58 -4.80 -2.38 -13.02
N PRO A 59 -3.62 -2.90 -13.41
CA PRO A 59 -2.93 -3.95 -12.67
C PRO A 59 -2.66 -3.55 -11.22
N VAL A 60 -2.50 -4.53 -10.33
CA VAL A 60 -2.39 -4.32 -8.88
C VAL A 60 -1.22 -3.40 -8.53
N GLY A 61 -0.05 -3.64 -9.13
CA GLY A 61 1.13 -2.78 -8.95
C GLY A 61 0.89 -1.34 -9.41
N GLN A 62 0.23 -1.17 -10.57
CA GLN A 62 -0.06 0.16 -11.11
C GLN A 62 -1.08 0.93 -10.25
N ARG A 63 -2.08 0.24 -9.67
CA ARG A 63 -3.01 0.86 -8.71
C ARG A 63 -2.28 1.48 -7.53
N MET A 64 -1.29 0.78 -6.98
CA MET A 64 -0.48 1.28 -5.87
C MET A 64 0.42 2.46 -6.28
N LEU A 65 1.07 2.38 -7.45
CA LEU A 65 1.89 3.48 -7.97
C LEU A 65 1.07 4.75 -8.22
N GLU A 66 -0.08 4.64 -8.90
CA GLU A 66 -0.95 5.79 -9.16
C GLU A 66 -1.56 6.35 -7.87
N ALA A 67 -1.87 5.50 -6.90
CA ALA A 67 -2.32 5.93 -5.57
C ALA A 67 -1.25 6.75 -4.84
N VAL A 68 0.02 6.32 -4.89
CA VAL A 68 1.14 7.08 -4.32
C VAL A 68 1.36 8.39 -5.07
N ARG A 69 1.34 8.38 -6.41
CA ARG A 69 1.47 9.59 -7.24
C ARG A 69 0.37 10.61 -6.91
N ALA A 70 -0.87 10.15 -6.75
CA ALA A 70 -1.99 11.01 -6.35
C ALA A 70 -1.76 11.64 -4.96
N THR A 71 -1.30 10.86 -3.97
CA THR A 71 -0.89 11.40 -2.66
C THR A 71 0.20 12.46 -2.81
N ARG A 72 1.29 12.13 -3.52
CA ARG A 72 2.45 13.03 -3.69
C ARG A 72 2.06 14.34 -4.36
N LEU A 73 1.18 14.29 -5.37
CA LEU A 73 0.66 15.48 -6.04
C LEU A 73 -0.16 16.37 -5.08
N ALA A 74 -0.95 15.77 -4.18
CA ALA A 74 -1.85 16.51 -3.32
C ALA A 74 -1.18 17.09 -2.07
N VAL A 75 -0.22 16.38 -1.44
CA VAL A 75 0.33 16.76 -0.13
C VAL A 75 1.86 16.76 -0.03
N ALA A 76 2.58 16.44 -1.13
CA ALA A 76 4.05 16.43 -1.25
C ALA A 76 4.82 15.62 -0.18
N THR A 77 4.10 14.88 0.65
CA THR A 77 4.60 14.20 1.85
C THR A 77 4.13 12.76 1.84
N ASN A 78 4.96 11.84 2.33
CA ASN A 78 4.59 10.44 2.46
C ASN A 78 3.73 10.22 3.70
N THR A 79 2.41 10.28 3.55
CA THR A 79 1.48 10.03 4.66
C THR A 79 0.95 8.60 4.66
N ASN A 80 0.83 7.94 3.51
CA ASN A 80 0.04 6.70 3.42
C ASN A 80 0.66 5.57 2.59
N LEU A 81 1.96 5.59 2.29
CA LEU A 81 2.61 4.51 1.54
C LEU A 81 2.32 3.13 2.14
N GLY A 82 2.53 2.96 3.45
CA GLY A 82 2.33 1.66 4.10
C GLY A 82 0.89 1.16 3.99
N ILE A 83 -0.08 2.07 4.13
CA ILE A 83 -1.50 1.73 3.98
C ILE A 83 -1.81 1.34 2.53
N ILE A 84 -1.25 2.05 1.55
CA ILE A 84 -1.42 1.72 0.13
C ILE A 84 -0.86 0.32 -0.18
N LEU A 85 0.35 0.01 0.29
CA LEU A 85 0.99 -1.29 0.08
C LEU A 85 0.17 -2.42 0.72
N LEU A 86 -0.29 -2.24 1.96
CA LEU A 86 -1.11 -3.27 2.63
C LEU A 86 -2.50 -3.42 2.00
N ALA A 87 -3.17 -2.31 1.70
CA ALA A 87 -4.56 -2.32 1.23
C ALA A 87 -4.69 -2.70 -0.25
N GLY A 88 -3.71 -2.36 -1.11
CA GLY A 88 -3.74 -2.66 -2.54
C GLY A 88 -4.10 -4.11 -2.88
N PRO A 89 -3.33 -5.12 -2.44
CA PRO A 89 -3.63 -6.52 -2.73
C PRO A 89 -4.94 -7.00 -2.06
N LEU A 90 -5.26 -6.51 -0.85
CA LEU A 90 -6.52 -6.85 -0.16
C LEU A 90 -7.76 -6.35 -0.91
N ILE A 91 -7.70 -5.13 -1.46
CA ILE A 91 -8.76 -4.54 -2.27
C ILE A 91 -9.02 -5.39 -3.51
N CYS A 92 -7.95 -5.76 -4.23
CA CYS A 92 -8.07 -6.58 -5.42
C CYS A 92 -8.56 -8.00 -5.09
N ALA A 93 -8.10 -8.60 -4.00
CA ALA A 93 -8.60 -9.90 -3.53
C ALA A 93 -10.09 -9.86 -3.15
N ALA A 94 -10.56 -8.77 -2.54
CA ALA A 94 -11.97 -8.59 -2.19
C ALA A 94 -12.86 -8.28 -3.41
N GLU A 95 -12.30 -7.69 -4.46
CA GLU A 95 -12.95 -7.46 -5.75
C GLU A 95 -13.22 -8.78 -6.51
N MET A 96 -12.36 -9.79 -6.36
CA MET A 96 -12.53 -11.11 -6.99
C MET A 96 -13.78 -11.88 -6.51
N GLY A 97 -14.32 -11.57 -5.33
CA GLY A 97 -15.49 -12.26 -4.78
C GLY A 97 -15.18 -13.63 -4.16
N GLY A 98 -16.08 -14.61 -4.27
CA GLY A 98 -15.90 -15.91 -3.61
C GLY A 98 -16.10 -15.91 -2.09
N ASP A 99 -15.70 -17.01 -1.46
CA ASP A 99 -16.02 -17.33 -0.05
C ASP A 99 -14.89 -16.97 0.92
N ARG A 100 -13.62 -17.06 0.48
CA ARG A 100 -12.45 -16.84 1.35
C ARG A 100 -11.50 -15.81 0.73
N LEU A 101 -11.46 -14.63 1.36
CA LEU A 101 -10.55 -13.54 0.97
C LEU A 101 -9.08 -14.00 0.92
N GLN A 102 -8.70 -14.86 1.87
CA GLN A 102 -7.34 -15.40 1.99
C GLN A 102 -6.90 -16.18 0.75
N ASP A 103 -7.80 -16.98 0.17
CA ASP A 103 -7.48 -17.83 -0.99
C ASP A 103 -7.33 -16.96 -2.25
N ASN A 104 -8.15 -15.91 -2.39
CA ASN A 104 -7.98 -14.91 -3.44
C ASN A 104 -6.67 -14.14 -3.29
N LEU A 105 -6.33 -13.76 -2.06
CA LEU A 105 -5.11 -13.01 -1.76
C LEU A 105 -3.87 -13.82 -2.12
N ASP A 106 -3.79 -15.10 -1.70
CA ASP A 106 -2.67 -15.98 -2.06
C ASP A 106 -2.57 -16.16 -3.58
N SER A 107 -3.68 -16.43 -4.25
CA SER A 107 -3.73 -16.56 -5.72
C SER A 107 -3.27 -15.29 -6.42
N LEU A 108 -3.74 -14.12 -5.96
CA LEU A 108 -3.38 -12.82 -6.50
C LEU A 108 -1.90 -12.51 -6.30
N LEU A 109 -1.36 -12.73 -5.10
CA LEU A 109 0.03 -12.46 -4.78
C LEU A 109 0.99 -13.32 -5.59
N ARG A 110 0.63 -14.58 -5.85
CA ARG A 110 1.42 -15.49 -6.72
C ARG A 110 1.34 -15.14 -8.20
N ALA A 111 0.28 -14.47 -8.62
CA ALA A 111 0.04 -14.09 -10.02
C ALA A 111 0.62 -12.72 -10.37
N LEU A 112 1.25 -12.00 -9.42
CA LEU A 112 1.86 -10.70 -9.69
C LEU A 112 2.95 -10.82 -10.76
N SER A 113 2.95 -9.89 -11.69
CA SER A 113 3.95 -9.84 -12.75
C SER A 113 5.23 -9.14 -12.29
N VAL A 114 6.29 -9.26 -13.09
CA VAL A 114 7.50 -8.43 -12.91
C VAL A 114 7.14 -6.94 -13.11
N GLN A 115 6.17 -6.63 -13.97
CA GLN A 115 5.65 -5.26 -14.15
C GLN A 115 4.94 -4.75 -12.90
N ASP A 116 4.16 -5.58 -12.21
CA ASP A 116 3.58 -5.20 -10.91
C ASP A 116 4.69 -4.95 -9.88
N THR A 117 5.72 -5.79 -9.87
CA THR A 117 6.88 -5.61 -8.98
C THR A 117 7.58 -4.29 -9.25
N LYS A 118 7.80 -3.95 -10.53
CA LYS A 118 8.41 -2.67 -10.96
C LYS A 118 7.57 -1.48 -10.54
N ALA A 119 6.25 -1.56 -10.72
CA ALA A 119 5.35 -0.49 -10.29
C ALA A 119 5.34 -0.32 -8.76
N VAL A 120 5.44 -1.40 -7.98
CA VAL A 120 5.56 -1.33 -6.51
C VAL A 120 6.89 -0.70 -6.08
N PHE A 121 8.00 -1.09 -6.71
CA PHE A 121 9.31 -0.50 -6.45
C PHE A 121 9.28 1.01 -6.75
N GLU A 122 8.73 1.40 -7.90
CA GLU A 122 8.55 2.80 -8.25
C GLU A 122 7.62 3.52 -7.28
N ALA A 123 6.56 2.88 -6.78
CA ALA A 123 5.67 3.46 -5.78
C ALA A 123 6.43 3.78 -4.48
N ILE A 124 7.27 2.85 -4.02
CA ILE A 124 8.11 3.03 -2.82
C ILE A 124 9.09 4.18 -3.05
N VAL A 125 9.80 4.22 -4.19
CA VAL A 125 10.74 5.31 -4.51
C VAL A 125 10.02 6.65 -4.61
N THR A 126 8.86 6.70 -5.28
CA THR A 126 8.06 7.92 -5.47
C THR A 126 7.54 8.49 -4.15
N ALA A 127 7.18 7.61 -3.21
CA ALA A 127 6.79 8.03 -1.87
C ALA A 127 7.95 8.65 -1.09
N ALA A 128 9.19 8.23 -1.35
CA ALA A 128 10.40 8.63 -0.63
C ALA A 128 10.30 8.39 0.90
N PRO A 129 10.04 7.15 1.36
CA PRO A 129 10.04 6.83 2.79
C PRO A 129 11.44 6.94 3.39
N GLY A 130 11.49 7.23 4.69
CA GLY A 130 12.72 7.02 5.47
C GLY A 130 13.01 5.53 5.64
N GLY A 131 14.28 5.18 5.91
CA GLY A 131 14.65 3.85 6.38
C GLY A 131 14.83 2.75 5.31
N LEU A 132 14.85 3.07 4.01
CA LEU A 132 15.07 2.07 2.95
C LEU A 132 16.40 1.28 3.11
N GLY A 133 17.45 1.93 3.61
CA GLY A 133 18.75 1.29 3.80
C GLY A 133 19.33 0.70 2.51
N GLU A 134 20.09 -0.38 2.66
CA GLU A 134 20.60 -1.20 1.55
C GLU A 134 19.89 -2.56 1.55
N ALA A 135 19.70 -3.13 0.36
CA ALA A 135 19.08 -4.43 0.13
C ALA A 135 19.72 -5.05 -1.11
N ALA A 136 19.74 -6.39 -1.21
CA ALA A 136 20.17 -7.04 -2.45
C ALA A 136 19.17 -6.76 -3.57
N ASN A 137 17.87 -6.75 -3.24
CA ASN A 137 16.80 -6.27 -4.10
C ASN A 137 16.42 -4.81 -3.76
N ASP A 138 17.28 -3.88 -4.16
CA ASP A 138 17.07 -2.44 -3.95
C ASP A 138 15.93 -1.89 -4.82
N VAL A 139 14.93 -1.28 -4.18
CA VAL A 139 13.77 -0.65 -4.84
C VAL A 139 14.14 0.49 -5.80
N ARG A 140 15.33 1.06 -5.67
CA ARG A 140 15.87 2.10 -6.58
C ARG A 140 16.36 1.52 -7.91
N GLN A 141 16.44 0.21 -8.04
CA GLN A 141 16.88 -0.49 -9.24
C GLN A 141 15.72 -1.21 -9.93
N GLU A 142 15.93 -1.60 -11.19
CA GLU A 142 14.96 -2.44 -11.90
C GLU A 142 14.88 -3.83 -11.23
N PRO A 143 13.67 -4.31 -10.87
CA PRO A 143 13.53 -5.59 -10.18
C PRO A 143 13.96 -6.75 -11.08
N LYS A 144 14.75 -7.65 -10.50
CA LYS A 144 15.20 -8.89 -11.14
C LYS A 144 14.45 -10.12 -10.63
N VAL A 145 13.62 -9.93 -9.61
CA VAL A 145 12.89 -10.99 -8.90
C VAL A 145 11.41 -10.64 -8.82
N HIS A 146 10.60 -11.63 -8.45
CA HIS A 146 9.18 -11.44 -8.16
C HIS A 146 8.99 -10.68 -6.84
N LEU A 147 7.90 -9.91 -6.70
CA LEU A 147 7.64 -9.07 -5.52
C LEU A 147 7.74 -9.85 -4.20
N LEU A 148 7.18 -11.06 -4.14
CA LEU A 148 7.21 -11.88 -2.92
C LEU A 148 8.63 -12.26 -2.51
N ASP A 149 9.56 -12.43 -3.45
CA ASP A 149 10.95 -12.76 -3.11
C ASP A 149 11.67 -11.55 -2.54
N ALA A 150 11.47 -10.36 -3.12
CA ALA A 150 11.97 -9.11 -2.55
C ALA A 150 11.39 -8.84 -1.15
N MET A 151 10.10 -9.10 -0.94
CA MET A 151 9.45 -8.92 0.36
C MET A 151 9.95 -9.92 1.41
N ARG A 152 10.21 -11.19 1.04
CA ARG A 152 10.80 -12.18 1.95
C ARG A 152 12.18 -11.76 2.43
N GLU A 153 13.01 -11.19 1.56
CA GLU A 153 14.34 -10.69 1.94
C GLU A 153 14.26 -9.57 2.99
N ALA A 154 13.21 -8.73 2.93
CA ALA A 154 13.03 -7.62 3.85
C ALA A 154 12.19 -7.97 5.12
N ALA A 155 11.58 -9.15 5.20
CA ALA A 155 10.56 -9.51 6.18
C ALA A 155 11.02 -9.48 7.66
N ASP A 156 12.32 -9.55 7.92
CA ASP A 156 12.88 -9.48 9.28
C ASP A 156 12.96 -8.05 9.82
N ARG A 157 13.03 -7.05 8.93
CA ARG A 157 13.20 -5.63 9.27
C ARG A 157 12.04 -4.74 8.88
N ASP A 158 11.19 -5.19 7.95
CA ASP A 158 10.04 -4.44 7.45
C ASP A 158 8.74 -5.23 7.71
N MET A 159 7.85 -4.64 8.52
CA MET A 159 6.58 -5.27 8.89
C MET A 159 5.59 -5.35 7.73
N ILE A 160 5.64 -4.44 6.75
CA ILE A 160 4.84 -4.55 5.53
C ILE A 160 5.35 -5.75 4.74
N ALA A 161 6.66 -5.85 4.54
CA ALA A 161 7.27 -6.97 3.83
C ALA A 161 6.95 -8.32 4.49
N ARG A 162 6.91 -8.34 5.84
CA ARG A 162 6.47 -9.51 6.60
C ARG A 162 5.05 -9.95 6.24
N GLN A 163 4.10 -9.01 6.11
CA GLN A 163 2.72 -9.33 5.68
C GLN A 163 2.68 -9.97 4.29
N TYR A 164 3.49 -9.49 3.34
CA TYR A 164 3.57 -10.16 2.03
C TYR A 164 4.17 -11.57 2.15
N SER A 165 5.21 -11.74 2.96
CA SER A 165 5.93 -13.01 3.09
C SER A 165 5.08 -14.15 3.68
N ASN A 166 4.11 -13.81 4.53
CA ASN A 166 3.24 -14.76 5.21
C ASN A 166 1.77 -14.71 4.74
N CYS A 167 1.50 -14.00 3.64
CA CYS A 167 0.16 -13.80 3.10
C CYS A 167 -0.80 -13.12 4.11
N PHE A 168 -0.34 -12.12 4.84
CA PHE A 168 -1.11 -11.32 5.79
C PHE A 168 -1.63 -12.13 7.01
N GLY A 169 -0.81 -13.08 7.47
CA GLY A 169 -1.07 -13.94 8.62
C GLY A 169 -0.26 -13.63 9.87
#